data_AF-A0A9P6XLY4-F1
#
_entry.id   AF-A0A9P6XLY4-F1
#
_cell.length_a   1.000
_cell.length_b   1.000
_cell.length_c   1.000
_cell.angle_alpha   90.00
_cell.angle_beta   90.00
_cell.angle_gamma   90.00
#
_symmetry.space_group_name_H-M   'P 1'
#
loop_
_entity.id
_entity.type
_entity.pdbx_description
1 polymer ?
#
loop_
_entity_poly.entity_id
_entity_poly.type
_entity_poly.pdbx_seq_one_letter_code
_entity_poly.pdbx_strand_id
1 'polypeptide(L)'
;MSRHSARRAPKETLGFAWGRFPTVDGSAVTWRLYRRDHRRALHMHAETFFAHEDRAGSAGRLRRARRCLRDKVDDIDLVAMGATA
;
A
#
# COMPACT_ATOMS: atom_id res chain seq x y z
N MET A 1 -19.52 14.42 0.05
CA MET A 1 -18.71 13.18 0.02
C MET A 1 -17.26 13.50 0.39
N SER A 2 -16.70 12.84 1.41
CA SER A 2 -15.33 13.10 1.88
C SER A 2 -14.29 12.53 0.91
N ARG A 3 -13.25 13.28 0.56
CA ARG A 3 -12.19 12.87 -0.40
C ARG A 3 -11.46 11.57 0.00
N HIS A 4 -11.60 11.12 1.24
CA HIS A 4 -10.93 9.93 1.77
C HIS A 4 -11.60 8.61 1.38
N SER A 5 -12.89 8.61 1.04
CA SER A 5 -13.62 7.42 0.57
C SER A 5 -13.73 7.33 -0.96
N ALA A 6 -13.31 8.37 -1.69
CA ALA A 6 -13.33 8.35 -3.14
C ALA A 6 -12.28 7.38 -3.72
N ARG A 7 -12.70 6.65 -4.75
CA ARG A 7 -11.82 5.80 -5.56
C ARG A 7 -10.61 6.60 -6.04
N ARG A 8 -9.43 5.99 -6.00
CA ARG A 8 -8.18 6.56 -6.52
C ARG A 8 -7.38 5.47 -7.20
N ALA A 9 -7.06 5.66 -8.48
CA ALA A 9 -6.17 4.76 -9.20
C ALA A 9 -4.72 4.91 -8.69
N PRO A 10 -3.94 3.81 -8.65
CA PRO A 10 -2.49 3.93 -8.48
C PRO A 10 -1.88 4.67 -9.66
N LYS A 11 -0.85 5.47 -9.38
CA LYS A 11 0.01 6.02 -10.42
C LYS A 11 0.96 4.93 -10.91
N GLU A 12 1.22 4.86 -12.20
CA GLU A 12 2.31 4.04 -12.71
C GLU A 12 3.64 4.71 -12.38
N THR A 13 4.33 4.17 -11.37
CA THR A 13 5.67 4.60 -10.99
C THR A 13 6.56 3.37 -10.81
N LEU A 14 7.88 3.56 -10.98
CA LEU A 14 8.86 2.53 -10.66
C LEU A 14 9.04 2.35 -9.14
N GLY A 15 8.67 3.36 -8.35
CA GLY A 15 8.78 3.35 -6.90
C GLY A 15 7.49 2.92 -6.21
N PHE A 16 7.12 3.67 -5.16
CA PHE A 16 5.89 3.43 -4.42
C PHE A 16 4.67 4.02 -5.15
N ALA A 17 3.61 3.22 -5.26
CA ALA A 17 2.31 3.62 -5.75
C ALA A 17 1.20 3.13 -4.81
N TRP A 18 0.02 3.74 -4.87
CA TRP A 18 -1.11 3.31 -4.04
C TRP A 18 -2.45 3.71 -4.65
N GLY A 19 -3.50 2.96 -4.35
CA GLY A 19 -4.87 3.24 -4.78
C GLY A 19 -5.88 3.06 -3.65
N ARG A 20 -7.10 3.55 -3.87
CA ARG A 20 -8.27 3.36 -2.98
C ARG A 20 -9.42 2.80 -3.78
N PHE A 21 -10.04 1.79 -3.20
CA PHE A 21 -11.14 1.03 -3.80
C PHE A 21 -12.25 0.96 -2.75
N PRO A 22 -13.17 1.93 -2.74
CA PRO A 22 -14.36 1.84 -1.89
C PRO A 22 -15.25 0.69 -2.35
N THR A 23 -15.97 0.08 -1.40
CA THR A 23 -17.10 -0.78 -1.69
C THR A 23 -18.23 0.02 -2.33
N VAL A 24 -19.13 -0.65 -3.06
CA VAL A 24 -20.24 0.01 -3.79
C VAL A 24 -21.15 0.78 -2.84
N ASP A 25 -21.38 0.23 -1.66
CA ASP A 25 -22.17 0.82 -0.56
C ASP A 25 -21.39 1.84 0.29
N GLY A 26 -20.07 2.00 0.05
CA GLY A 26 -19.21 2.91 0.81
C GLY A 26 -18.96 2.50 2.26
N SER A 27 -19.35 1.29 2.67
CA SER A 27 -19.16 0.77 4.03
C SER A 27 -17.69 0.54 4.38
N ALA A 28 -16.85 0.28 3.37
CA ALA A 28 -15.42 0.10 3.55
C ALA A 28 -14.60 0.68 2.38
N VAL A 29 -13.33 0.94 2.64
CA VAL A 29 -12.36 1.39 1.65
C VAL A 29 -11.11 0.53 1.75
N THR A 30 -10.81 -0.21 0.68
CA THR A 30 -9.54 -0.93 0.56
C THR A 30 -8.48 0.00 -0.02
N TRP A 31 -7.41 0.19 0.74
CA TRP A 31 -6.18 0.83 0.29
C TRP A 31 -5.22 -0.23 -0.21
N ARG A 32 -4.82 -0.14 -1.48
CA ARG A 32 -3.81 -1.02 -2.07
C ARG A 32 -2.51 -0.25 -2.22
N LEU A 33 -1.44 -0.79 -1.67
CA LEU A 33 -0.09 -0.27 -1.71
C LEU A 33 0.73 -1.12 -2.67
N TYR A 34 1.58 -0.49 -3.47
CA TYR A 34 2.37 -1.13 -4.50
C TYR A 34 3.82 -0.63 -4.43
N ARG A 35 4.76 -1.53 -4.67
CA ARG A 35 6.19 -1.20 -4.86
C ARG A 35 6.79 -2.22 -5.81
N ARG A 36 7.73 -1.80 -6.65
CA ARG A 36 8.48 -2.71 -7.52
C ARG A 36 9.87 -2.96 -6.96
N ASP A 37 10.39 -4.17 -7.15
CA ASP A 37 11.77 -4.53 -6.86
C ASP A 37 12.72 -4.17 -8.02
N HIS A 38 14.02 -4.47 -7.87
CA HIS A 38 15.04 -4.25 -8.89
C HIS A 38 14.76 -4.95 -10.24
N ARG A 39 13.97 -6.04 -10.25
CA ARG A 39 13.54 -6.78 -11.45
C ARG A 39 12.23 -6.24 -12.03
N ARG A 40 11.71 -5.15 -11.47
CA ARG A 40 10.40 -4.55 -11.77
C ARG A 40 9.21 -5.44 -11.41
N ALA A 41 9.38 -6.50 -10.61
CA ALA A 41 8.25 -7.32 -10.17
C ALA A 41 7.40 -6.52 -9.17
N LEU A 42 6.07 -6.66 -9.28
CA LEU A 42 5.12 -5.85 -8.50
C LEU A 42 4.78 -6.54 -7.18
N HIS A 43 5.10 -5.88 -6.07
CA HIS A 43 4.73 -6.28 -4.72
C HIS A 43 3.55 -5.44 -4.24
N MET A 44 2.54 -6.11 -3.66
CA MET A 44 1.28 -5.48 -3.25
C MET A 44 0.97 -5.81 -1.78
N HIS A 45 0.48 -4.80 -1.06
CA HIS A 45 -0.11 -4.95 0.27
C HIS A 45 -1.46 -4.24 0.33
N ALA A 46 -2.46 -4.85 0.96
CA ALA A 46 -3.80 -4.28 1.05
C ALA A 46 -4.25 -4.12 2.51
N GLU A 47 -4.83 -2.95 2.82
CA GLU A 47 -5.46 -2.65 4.10
C GLU A 47 -6.89 -2.21 3.84
N THR A 48 -7.86 -2.81 4.53
CA THR A 48 -9.28 -2.43 4.42
C THR A 48 -9.72 -1.77 5.70
N PHE A 49 -10.38 -0.62 5.56
CA PHE A 49 -10.93 0.13 6.70
C PHE A 49 -12.42 0.35 6.49
N PHE A 50 -13.20 0.14 7.55
CA PHE A 50 -14.61 0.48 7.55
C PHE A 50 -14.83 1.98 7.72
N ALA A 51 -15.98 2.49 7.27
CA ALA A 51 -16.32 3.90 7.30
C ALA A 51 -16.36 4.51 8.72
N HIS A 52 -16.57 3.69 9.75
CA HIS A 52 -16.63 4.10 11.15
C HIS A 52 -15.28 4.01 11.87
N GLU A 53 -14.22 3.52 11.22
CA GLU A 53 -12.90 3.44 11.84
C GLU A 53 -12.26 4.84 12.00
N ASP A 54 -11.51 5.00 13.08
CA ASP A 54 -10.79 6.24 13.33
C ASP A 54 -9.71 6.50 12.28
N ARG A 55 -9.70 7.75 11.76
CA ARG A 55 -8.79 8.17 10.70
C ARG A 55 -7.33 8.15 11.14
N ALA A 56 -7.04 8.51 12.40
CA ALA A 56 -5.67 8.51 12.90
C ALA A 56 -5.13 7.07 13.02
N GLY A 57 -5.97 6.15 13.51
CA GLY A 57 -5.71 4.72 13.55
C GLY A 57 -5.47 4.12 12.15
N SER A 58 -6.35 4.39 11.18
CA SER A 58 -6.17 3.94 9.80
C SER A 58 -4.89 4.50 9.17
N ALA A 59 -4.58 5.78 9.39
CA ALA A 59 -3.34 6.39 8.92
C ALA A 59 -2.10 5.74 9.56
N GLY A 60 -2.17 5.38 10.85
CA GLY A 60 -1.13 4.63 11.54
C GLY A 60 -0.87 3.27 10.90
N ARG A 61 -1.93 2.50 10.65
CA ARG A 61 -1.85 1.19 9.96
C ARG A 61 -1.27 1.32 8.55
N LEU A 62 -1.70 2.31 7.77
CA LEU A 62 -1.15 2.57 6.43
C LEU A 62 0.35 2.91 6.45
N ARG A 63 0.82 3.70 7.43
CA ARG A 63 2.26 4.00 7.56
C ARG A 63 3.07 2.75 7.89
N ARG A 64 2.54 1.86 8.74
CA ARG A 64 3.16 0.57 9.07
C ARG A 64 3.18 -0.34 7.85
N ALA A 65 2.05 -0.53 7.18
CA ALA A 65 1.95 -1.32 5.95
C ALA A 65 2.91 -0.84 4.85
N ARG A 66 3.03 0.49 4.67
CA ARG A 66 4.01 1.07 3.73
C ARG A 66 5.45 0.72 4.11
N ARG A 67 5.78 0.74 5.41
CA ARG A 67 7.12 0.39 5.91
C ARG A 67 7.40 -1.10 5.69
N CYS A 68 6.49 -1.98 6.08
CA CYS A 68 6.62 -3.42 5.86
C CYS A 68 6.80 -3.77 4.38
N LEU A 69 6.04 -3.12 3.48
CA LEU A 69 6.18 -3.32 2.04
C LEU A 69 7.53 -2.84 1.51
N ARG A 70 8.06 -1.74 2.04
CA ARG A 70 9.40 -1.26 1.70
C ARG A 70 10.45 -2.26 2.18
N ASP A 71 10.43 -2.60 3.45
CA ASP A 71 11.45 -3.45 4.07
C ASP A 71 11.48 -4.82 3.37
N LYS A 72 10.32 -5.40 3.03
CA LYS A 72 10.23 -6.62 2.21
C LYS A 72 10.91 -6.50 0.85
N VAL A 73 10.71 -5.39 0.13
CA VAL A 73 11.30 -5.19 -1.20
C VAL A 73 12.80 -4.93 -1.07
N ASP A 74 13.21 -4.16 -0.06
CA ASP A 74 14.60 -3.88 0.21
C ASP A 74 15.35 -5.18 0.57
N ASP A 75 14.74 -6.10 1.34
CA ASP A 75 15.30 -7.44 1.61
C ASP A 75 15.48 -8.26 0.32
N ILE A 76 14.49 -8.24 -0.59
CA ILE A 76 14.58 -8.91 -1.90
C ILE A 76 15.74 -8.34 -2.73
N ASP A 77 15.87 -7.01 -2.75
CA ASP A 77 16.92 -6.32 -3.48
C ASP A 77 18.30 -6.61 -2.86
N LEU A 78 18.40 -6.65 -1.53
CA LEU A 78 19.64 -7.00 -0.80
C LEU A 78 20.10 -8.43 -1.12
N VAL A 79 19.19 -9.41 -1.04
CA VAL A 79 19.51 -10.81 -1.38
C VAL A 79 19.98 -10.93 -2.82
N ALA A 80 19.36 -10.20 -3.75
CA ALA A 80 19.76 -10.22 -5.15
C ALA A 80 21.12 -9.57 -5.42
N MET A 81 21.54 -8.61 -4.59
CA MET A 81 22.89 -8.04 -4.63
C MET A 81 23.96 -8.95 -4.02
N GLY A 82 23.59 -10.17 -3.59
CA GLY A 82 24.51 -11.12 -2.95
C GLY A 82 24.87 -10.74 -1.51
N ALA A 83 24.18 -9.76 -0.93
CA ALA A 83 24.29 -9.43 0.48
C ALA A 83 23.39 -10.39 1.27
N THR A 84 23.99 -11.35 1.96
CA THR A 84 23.32 -12.06 3.06
C THR A 84 23.50 -11.24 4.33
N ALA A 85 22.40 -10.95 5.02
CA ALA A 85 22.43 -10.33 6.35
C ALA A 85 23.18 -11.19 7.37
#